data_AF-A0A2H4VQJ9-F1
#
_entry.id   AF-A0A2H4VQJ9-F1
#
_cell.length_a   1.000
_cell.length_b   1.000
_cell.length_c   1.000
_cell.angle_alpha   90.00
_cell.angle_beta   90.00
_cell.angle_gamma   90.00
#
_symmetry.space_group_name_H-M   'P 1'
#
loop_
_entity.id
_entity.type
_entity.pdbx_description
1 polymer ?
#
loop_
_entity_poly.entity_id
_entity_poly.type
_entity_poly.pdbx_seq_one_letter_code
_entity_poly.pdbx_strand_id
1 'polypeptide(L)'
;MMGKDKLVERIEETELEKTQIEKDVWEKHIYLDENKVLIIGYEEEESFDEQKPGEETVRNYYWYWELRETESWDVLFDNHDKEFNFCESVLGEFTDQDRVEDMVGDIEEEDVCTWSEQDWIEDISEDIAEEAIEWLENLKK
;
A
#
# COMPACT_ATOMS: atom_id res chain seq x y z
N MET A 1 -18.96 -17.53 -6.53
CA MET A 1 -17.53 -17.23 -6.74
C MET A 1 -17.46 -16.09 -7.71
N MET A 2 -17.05 -14.94 -7.20
CA MET A 2 -16.72 -13.75 -7.98
C MET A 2 -15.68 -14.12 -9.05
N GLY A 3 -15.84 -13.61 -10.27
CA GLY A 3 -14.82 -13.75 -11.31
C GLY A 3 -13.68 -12.75 -11.11
N LYS A 4 -12.50 -13.04 -11.69
CA LYS A 4 -11.28 -12.20 -11.60
C LYS A 4 -11.56 -10.74 -11.93
N ASP A 5 -12.14 -10.47 -13.10
CA ASP A 5 -12.42 -9.10 -13.56
C ASP A 5 -13.25 -8.29 -12.55
N LYS A 6 -14.25 -8.93 -11.93
CA LYS A 6 -15.09 -8.27 -10.93
C LYS A 6 -14.38 -8.06 -9.59
N LEU A 7 -13.40 -8.90 -9.27
CA LEU A 7 -12.57 -8.72 -8.09
C LEU A 7 -11.58 -7.57 -8.31
N VAL A 8 -10.94 -7.50 -9.48
CA VAL A 8 -10.07 -6.39 -9.90
C VAL A 8 -10.81 -5.04 -9.77
N GLU A 9 -11.99 -4.92 -10.39
CA GLU A 9 -12.83 -3.72 -10.27
C GLU A 9 -13.07 -3.33 -8.80
N ARG A 10 -13.38 -4.30 -7.93
CA ARG A 10 -13.57 -4.03 -6.50
C ARG A 10 -12.30 -3.61 -5.79
N ILE A 11 -11.15 -4.17 -6.15
CA ILE A 11 -9.86 -3.81 -5.55
C ILE A 11 -9.55 -2.35 -5.84
N GLU A 12 -9.80 -1.90 -7.07
CA GLU A 12 -9.58 -0.53 -7.51
C GLU A 12 -10.61 0.45 -6.92
N GLU A 13 -11.90 0.10 -6.95
CA GLU A 13 -12.99 0.99 -6.51
C GLU A 13 -13.12 1.11 -4.99
N THR A 14 -12.67 0.12 -4.20
CA THR A 14 -12.82 0.16 -2.75
C THR A 14 -11.79 1.13 -2.14
N GLU A 15 -12.28 2.11 -1.39
CA GLU A 15 -11.41 3.10 -0.73
C GLU A 15 -10.57 2.46 0.38
N LEU A 16 -9.35 2.97 0.54
CA LEU A 16 -8.49 2.61 1.67
C LEU A 16 -8.90 3.42 2.90
N GLU A 17 -9.03 2.74 4.03
CA GLU A 17 -9.34 3.34 5.31
C GLU A 17 -8.14 3.21 6.25
N LYS A 18 -7.82 4.30 6.95
CA LYS A 18 -6.78 4.29 7.96
C LYS A 18 -7.24 3.46 9.16
N THR A 19 -6.47 2.45 9.54
CA THR A 19 -6.79 1.63 10.70
C THR A 19 -6.40 2.37 12.00
N GLN A 20 -7.05 2.04 13.12
CA GLN A 20 -6.81 2.71 14.42
C GLN A 20 -5.62 2.15 15.20
N ILE A 21 -4.83 1.25 14.60
CA ILE A 21 -3.68 0.63 15.25
C ILE A 21 -2.51 1.61 15.12
N GLU A 22 -1.63 1.70 16.13
CA GLU A 22 -0.59 2.73 16.33
C GLU A 22 0.44 2.94 15.19
N LYS A 23 0.27 2.30 14.03
CA LYS A 23 1.08 2.45 12.82
C LYS A 23 0.26 3.11 11.70
N ASP A 24 0.91 3.85 10.82
CA ASP A 24 0.30 4.38 9.59
C ASP A 24 0.00 3.23 8.61
N VAL A 25 -1.04 2.46 8.93
CA VAL A 25 -1.52 1.30 8.17
C VAL A 25 -2.85 1.66 7.55
N TRP A 26 -2.92 1.51 6.22
CA TRP A 26 -4.11 1.75 5.43
C TRP A 26 -4.60 0.44 4.84
N GLU A 27 -5.86 0.11 5.06
CA GLU A 27 -6.45 -1.14 4.61
C GLU A 27 -7.78 -0.92 3.93
N LYS A 28 -8.10 -1.77 2.95
CA LYS A 28 -9.44 -1.95 2.41
C LYS A 28 -9.87 -3.39 2.67
N HIS A 29 -11.13 -3.57 3.04
CA HIS A 29 -11.69 -4.88 3.37
C HIS A 29 -12.76 -5.26 2.33
N ILE A 30 -12.43 -6.24 1.48
CA ILE A 30 -13.29 -6.70 0.39
C ILE A 30 -13.95 -8.00 0.81
N TYR A 31 -15.23 -7.94 1.14
CA TYR A 31 -16.01 -9.11 1.53
C TYR A 31 -16.34 -9.99 0.31
N LEU A 32 -15.92 -11.25 0.40
CA LEU A 32 -16.08 -12.29 -0.61
C LEU A 32 -17.24 -13.23 -0.27
N ASP A 33 -17.63 -14.06 -1.24
CA ASP A 33 -18.57 -15.16 -1.00
C ASP A 33 -17.94 -16.18 -0.03
N GLU A 34 -18.77 -16.88 0.78
CA GLU A 34 -18.34 -17.98 1.68
C GLU A 34 -17.62 -17.56 2.97
N ASN A 35 -18.08 -16.51 3.65
CA ASN A 35 -17.53 -16.03 4.93
C ASN A 35 -16.04 -15.66 4.88
N LYS A 36 -15.58 -15.09 3.76
CA LYS A 36 -14.20 -14.66 3.60
C LYS A 36 -14.09 -13.17 3.34
N VAL A 37 -12.97 -12.60 3.75
CA VAL A 37 -12.60 -11.21 3.49
C VAL A 37 -11.18 -11.16 2.93
N LEU A 38 -11.01 -10.44 1.83
CA LEU A 38 -9.71 -10.07 1.30
C LEU A 38 -9.35 -8.69 1.87
N ILE A 39 -8.27 -8.63 2.62
CA ILE A 39 -7.70 -7.40 3.14
C ILE A 39 -6.57 -7.02 2.20
N ILE A 40 -6.54 -5.78 1.76
CA ILE A 40 -5.42 -5.22 0.99
C ILE A 40 -5.02 -3.96 1.69
N GLY A 41 -3.74 -3.81 1.99
CA GLY A 41 -3.24 -2.63 2.66
C GLY A 41 -1.82 -2.32 2.30
N TYR A 42 -1.33 -1.22 2.86
CA TYR A 42 0.09 -0.91 2.86
C TYR A 42 0.54 -0.45 4.24
N GLU A 43 1.80 -0.73 4.54
CA GLU A 43 2.46 -0.28 5.76
C GLU A 43 3.75 0.51 5.44
N GLU A 44 4.00 1.55 6.23
CA GLU A 44 5.26 2.30 6.18
C GLU A 44 6.41 1.43 6.69
N GLU A 45 7.51 1.36 5.94
CA GLU A 45 8.76 0.82 6.43
C GLU A 45 9.38 1.80 7.43
N GLU A 46 9.68 1.31 8.65
CA GLU A 46 10.30 2.13 9.70
C GLU A 46 11.53 2.86 9.15
N SER A 47 11.36 4.15 8.86
CA SER A 47 12.44 5.00 8.39
C SER A 47 13.32 5.36 9.58
N PHE A 48 14.58 4.93 9.52
CA PHE A 48 15.61 5.21 10.53
C PHE A 48 16.27 6.59 10.35
N ASP A 49 15.66 7.49 9.59
CA ASP A 49 16.23 8.79 9.32
C ASP A 49 15.87 9.79 10.43
N GLU A 50 16.92 10.28 11.10
CA GLU A 50 16.84 11.38 12.04
C GLU A 50 16.17 12.57 11.33
N GLN A 51 14.87 12.81 11.60
CA GLN A 51 14.11 13.92 11.01
C GLN A 51 14.87 15.24 11.22
N LYS A 52 15.59 15.70 10.20
CA LYS A 52 16.24 17.00 10.21
C LYS A 52 15.27 18.03 9.61
N PRO A 53 15.00 19.14 10.31
CA PRO A 53 14.13 20.18 9.80
C PRO A 53 14.74 20.79 8.52
N GLY A 54 13.99 20.77 7.42
CA GLY A 54 14.41 21.27 6.11
C GLY A 54 14.97 20.24 5.14
N GLU A 55 15.09 18.96 5.55
CA GLU A 55 15.40 17.84 4.66
C GLU A 55 14.09 17.18 4.17
N GLU A 56 14.05 16.80 2.89
CA GLU A 56 12.95 16.03 2.31
C GLU A 56 12.96 14.63 2.94
N THR A 57 11.85 14.20 3.52
CA THR A 57 11.73 12.85 4.09
C THR A 57 11.03 11.96 3.06
N VAL A 58 11.75 10.95 2.57
CA VAL A 58 11.19 9.90 1.70
C VAL A 58 10.65 8.78 2.60
N ARG A 59 9.37 8.44 2.42
CA ARG A 59 8.73 7.32 3.10
C ARG A 59 8.45 6.22 2.08
N ASN A 60 8.90 5.00 2.38
CA ASN A 60 8.59 3.83 1.58
C ASN A 60 7.43 3.06 2.21
N TYR A 61 6.50 2.64 1.38
CA TYR A 61 5.35 1.84 1.76
C TYR A 61 5.35 0.54 0.95
N TYR A 62 4.98 -0.55 1.60
CA TYR A 62 4.87 -1.85 0.97
C TYR A 62 3.42 -2.31 0.99
N TRP A 63 2.93 -2.77 -0.16
CA TRP A 63 1.63 -3.41 -0.25
C TRP A 63 1.67 -4.80 0.35
N TYR A 64 0.55 -5.18 0.95
CA TYR A 64 0.29 -6.53 1.41
C TYR A 64 -1.18 -6.87 1.17
N TRP A 65 -1.48 -8.15 1.09
CA TRP A 65 -2.85 -8.63 1.09
C TRP A 65 -2.99 -9.95 1.83
N GLU A 66 -4.15 -10.15 2.42
CA GLU A 66 -4.46 -11.32 3.22
C GLU A 66 -5.87 -11.81 2.93
N LEU A 67 -6.03 -13.12 2.93
CA LEU A 67 -7.34 -13.75 2.94
C LEU A 67 -7.65 -14.23 4.35
N ARG A 68 -8.76 -13.76 4.92
CA ARG A 68 -9.20 -14.12 6.27
C ARG A 68 -10.62 -14.69 6.29
N GLU A 69 -10.92 -15.43 7.35
CA GLU A 69 -12.30 -15.80 7.70
C GLU A 69 -13.03 -14.59 8.31
N THR A 70 -14.20 -14.26 7.79
CA THR A 70 -15.00 -13.09 8.22
C THR A 70 -15.51 -13.21 9.66
N GLU A 71 -15.76 -14.45 10.14
CA GLU A 71 -16.34 -14.67 11.47
C GLU A 71 -15.28 -14.66 12.59
N SER A 72 -14.13 -15.31 12.36
CA SER A 72 -13.07 -15.43 13.37
C SER A 72 -11.92 -14.44 13.20
N TRP A 73 -11.79 -13.82 12.02
CA TRP A 73 -10.65 -13.00 11.62
C TRP A 73 -9.30 -13.76 11.58
N ASP A 74 -9.36 -15.09 11.51
CA ASP A 74 -8.17 -15.92 11.31
C ASP A 74 -7.60 -15.71 9.91
N VAL A 75 -6.27 -15.60 9.83
CA VAL A 75 -5.53 -15.53 8.56
C VAL A 75 -5.52 -16.92 7.93
N LEU A 76 -6.05 -17.02 6.71
CA LEU A 76 -6.00 -18.24 5.89
C LEU A 76 -4.77 -18.23 4.98
N PHE A 77 -4.50 -17.08 4.37
CA PHE A 77 -3.33 -16.80 3.54
C PHE A 77 -2.92 -15.34 3.72
N ASP A 78 -1.64 -15.08 3.56
CA ASP A 78 -1.06 -13.74 3.60
C ASP A 78 0.08 -13.60 2.60
N ASN A 79 0.21 -12.40 2.03
CA ASN A 79 1.36 -11.95 1.27
C ASN A 79 1.87 -10.67 1.93
N HIS A 80 2.93 -10.81 2.72
CA HIS A 80 3.74 -9.72 3.27
C HIS A 80 5.17 -9.77 2.71
N ASP A 81 5.34 -10.32 1.51
CA ASP A 81 6.65 -10.57 0.92
C ASP A 81 7.35 -9.28 0.46
N LYS A 82 6.69 -8.12 0.59
CA LYS A 82 7.20 -6.79 0.23
C LYS A 82 7.61 -6.69 -1.24
N GLU A 83 6.91 -7.42 -2.11
CA GLU A 83 7.19 -7.46 -3.54
C GLU A 83 6.78 -6.17 -4.24
N PHE A 84 5.69 -5.55 -3.79
CA PHE A 84 5.14 -4.33 -4.37
C PHE A 84 5.29 -3.15 -3.42
N ASN A 85 5.81 -2.04 -3.93
CA ASN A 85 6.10 -0.86 -3.11
C ASN A 85 5.84 0.45 -3.85
N PHE A 86 5.65 1.50 -3.06
CA PHE A 86 5.63 2.87 -3.54
C PHE A 86 6.26 3.76 -2.49
N CYS A 87 6.61 4.98 -2.87
CA CYS A 87 7.17 5.95 -1.94
C CYS A 87 6.44 7.28 -2.05
N GLU A 88 6.35 7.99 -0.94
CA GLU A 88 5.91 9.38 -0.90
C GLU A 88 7.04 10.24 -0.36
N SER A 89 7.35 11.33 -1.06
CA SER A 89 8.25 12.35 -0.55
C SER A 89 7.44 13.49 0.09
N VAL A 90 7.73 13.76 1.36
CA VAL A 90 7.13 14.88 2.08
C VAL A 90 8.23 15.89 2.39
N LEU A 91 8.14 17.07 1.78
CA LEU A 91 8.93 18.21 2.18
C LEU A 91 8.47 18.63 3.58
N GLY A 92 9.37 18.52 4.57
CA GLY A 92 9.08 18.97 5.93
C GLY A 92 8.55 20.40 5.90
N GLU A 93 7.40 20.65 6.54
CA GLU A 93 6.74 21.96 6.54
C GLU A 93 7.74 23.02 7.01
N PHE A 94 8.14 23.91 6.09
CA PHE A 94 8.87 25.12 6.47
C PHE A 94 7.91 25.99 7.26
N THR A 95 7.99 25.92 8.59
CA THR A 95 7.44 26.97 9.45
C THR A 95 8.35 28.19 9.31
N ASP A 96 8.22 28.92 8.21
CA ASP A 96 8.25 30.38 8.21
C ASP A 96 8.15 30.91 6.78
N GLN A 97 7.31 31.92 6.69
CA GLN A 97 6.79 32.56 5.52
C GLN A 97 7.86 33.49 4.90
N ASP A 98 8.86 32.96 4.17
CA ASP A 98 9.70 33.81 3.31
C ASP A 98 10.40 33.01 2.20
N ARG A 99 10.25 33.49 0.96
CA ARG A 99 10.96 33.11 -0.28
C ARG A 99 10.32 32.04 -1.17
N VAL A 100 9.30 32.49 -1.90
CA VAL A 100 9.19 32.17 -3.32
C VAL A 100 10.40 32.74 -4.07
N GLU A 101 10.88 31.99 -5.07
CA GLU A 101 11.93 32.28 -6.06
C GLU A 101 13.31 31.63 -5.83
N ASP A 102 13.65 30.74 -6.77
CA ASP A 102 14.96 30.16 -7.10
C ASP A 102 15.59 29.16 -6.14
N MET A 103 15.22 27.87 -6.25
CA MET A 103 16.10 26.74 -5.86
C MET A 103 15.77 25.46 -6.66
N VAL A 104 15.71 25.57 -7.99
CA VAL A 104 15.99 24.42 -8.86
C VAL A 104 17.50 24.42 -9.08
N GLY A 105 18.25 23.88 -8.12
CA GLY A 105 19.71 23.89 -8.18
C GLY A 105 20.28 23.10 -7.01
N ASP A 106 20.87 21.95 -7.35
CA ASP A 106 21.57 21.01 -6.47
C ASP A 106 20.68 20.04 -5.69
N ILE A 107 19.81 19.31 -6.41
CA ILE A 107 19.30 18.01 -5.93
C ILE A 107 20.29 16.96 -6.44
N GLU A 108 20.93 16.22 -5.54
CA GLU A 108 21.61 14.98 -5.91
C GLU A 108 20.53 14.02 -6.43
N GLU A 109 20.57 13.70 -7.72
CA GLU A 109 19.61 12.83 -8.41
C GLU A 109 19.53 11.39 -7.84
N GLU A 110 20.29 11.07 -6.80
CA GLU A 110 20.41 9.71 -6.25
C GLU A 110 19.32 9.35 -5.23
N ASP A 111 18.62 10.32 -4.61
CA ASP A 111 17.60 10.07 -3.58
C ASP A 111 16.19 10.55 -3.96
N VAL A 112 16.00 11.02 -5.18
CA VAL A 112 14.66 11.20 -5.73
C VAL A 112 14.20 9.82 -6.14
N CYS A 113 13.31 9.20 -5.35
CA CYS A 113 12.49 8.06 -5.73
C CYS A 113 12.39 7.96 -7.24
N THR A 114 13.21 7.11 -7.87
CA THR A 114 13.27 7.06 -9.33
C THR A 114 11.87 6.71 -9.78
N TRP A 115 11.20 7.66 -10.43
CA TRP A 115 9.77 7.70 -10.73
C TRP A 115 9.22 6.52 -11.56
N SER A 116 10.00 5.46 -11.74
CA SER A 116 9.79 4.38 -12.69
C SER A 116 9.37 3.04 -12.06
N GLU A 117 9.32 2.92 -10.73
CA GLU A 117 8.98 1.66 -10.03
C GLU A 117 7.99 1.90 -8.89
N GLN A 118 6.89 2.62 -9.16
CA GLN A 118 5.79 2.75 -8.21
C GLN A 118 4.70 1.76 -8.58
N ASP A 119 4.38 0.85 -7.67
CA ASP A 119 3.32 -0.12 -7.84
C ASP A 119 2.01 0.47 -7.33
N TRP A 120 1.24 1.13 -8.22
CA TRP A 120 -0.09 1.62 -7.83
C TRP A 120 -1.08 0.48 -7.72
N ILE A 121 -2.15 0.69 -6.94
CA ILE A 121 -3.19 -0.33 -6.79
C ILE A 121 -3.79 -0.78 -8.12
N GLU A 122 -3.86 0.11 -9.12
CA GLU A 122 -4.32 -0.17 -10.48
C GLU A 122 -3.34 -1.04 -11.28
N ASP A 123 -2.04 -0.99 -10.94
CA ASP A 123 -1.00 -1.78 -11.61
C ASP A 123 -0.93 -3.21 -11.03
N ILE A 124 -1.24 -3.37 -9.74
CA ILE A 124 -1.13 -4.65 -9.02
C ILE A 124 -2.47 -5.35 -8.79
N SER A 125 -3.60 -4.70 -9.08
CA SER A 125 -4.95 -5.22 -8.84
C SER A 125 -5.18 -6.58 -9.52
N GLU A 126 -4.63 -6.76 -10.74
CA GLU A 126 -4.71 -8.02 -11.48
C GLU A 126 -3.97 -9.16 -10.78
N ASP A 127 -2.79 -8.89 -10.23
CA ASP A 127 -1.96 -9.88 -9.54
C ASP A 127 -2.60 -10.29 -8.20
N ILE A 128 -3.06 -9.32 -7.42
CA ILE A 128 -3.79 -9.57 -6.17
C ILE A 128 -5.05 -10.41 -6.44
N ALA A 129 -5.82 -10.07 -7.48
CA ALA A 129 -7.05 -10.79 -7.81
C ALA A 129 -6.77 -12.23 -8.28
N GLU A 130 -5.70 -12.45 -9.03
CA GLU A 130 -5.27 -13.78 -9.47
C GLU A 130 -4.91 -14.65 -8.27
N GLU A 131 -4.03 -14.15 -7.41
CA GLU A 131 -3.58 -14.90 -6.24
C GLU A 131 -4.73 -15.18 -5.26
N ALA A 132 -5.59 -14.21 -4.99
CA ALA A 132 -6.75 -14.39 -4.12
C ALA A 132 -7.71 -15.48 -4.66
N ILE A 133 -7.89 -15.58 -5.97
CA ILE A 133 -8.69 -16.66 -6.58
C ILE A 133 -8.01 -18.01 -6.40
N GLU A 134 -6.70 -18.10 -6.64
CA GLU A 134 -5.94 -19.34 -6.43
C GLU A 134 -6.03 -19.82 -4.97
N TRP A 135 -5.90 -18.92 -4.00
CA TRP A 135 -6.09 -19.22 -2.58
C TRP A 135 -7.49 -19.77 -2.28
N LEU A 136 -8.53 -19.13 -2.82
CA LEU A 136 -9.91 -19.58 -2.67
C LEU A 136 -10.16 -20.95 -3.28
N GLU A 137 -9.52 -21.26 -4.42
CA GLU A 137 -9.60 -22.58 -5.05
C GLU A 137 -8.86 -23.65 -4.24
N ASN A 138 -7.72 -23.30 -3.65
CA ASN A 138 -6.94 -24.21 -2.80
C ASN A 138 -7.71 -24.60 -1.52
N LEU A 139 -8.53 -23.71 -0.97
CA LEU A 139 -9.40 -24.01 0.18
C LEU A 139 -10.55 -24.97 -0.14
N LYS A 140 -10.89 -25.15 -1.42
CA LYS A 140 -11.99 -26.03 -1.86
C LYS A 140 -11.55 -27.47 -2.14
N LYS A 141 -10.23 -27.71 -2.18
CA LYS A 141 -9.65 -29.04 -2.37
C LYS A 141 -9.56 -29.81 -1.05
#